data_AF-A0A6G0WE73-F1
#
_entry.id   AF-A0A6G0WE73-F1
#
_cell.length_a   1.000
_cell.length_b   1.000
_cell.length_c   1.000
_cell.angle_alpha   90.00
_cell.angle_beta   90.00
_cell.angle_gamma   90.00
#
_symmetry.space_group_name_H-M   'P 1'
#
loop_
_entity.id
_entity.type
_entity.pdbx_description
1 polymer ?
#
loop_
_entity_poly.entity_id
_entity_poly.type
_entity_poly.pdbx_seq_one_letter_code
_entity_poly.pdbx_strand_id
1 'polypeptide(L)'
;MAVGPSSTVPTSPPQDFFRGTSSQFMDNVFQAVESYVDAGAMALEHKLLEVHGGPSMSSTQAESIHEGVQLYMDAVRTTFVKNFDKLELYAMRNVFVAPDNIAEIESKYQTHQIAQRNNIDERTDADPREIENELNALRREIYLATQHHNALLSTKKQLDDQLVSIQQLVTDLNFTQDIPRIVGPLSKHVKSAAMLRSTIGSMKELHAELESKKQSNVDSQHHPALTYDAVVSRFNKQALHVQTEDIAHLNQLL
;
A
#
# COMPACT_ATOMS: atom_id res chain seq x y z
N MET A 1 67.43 34.16 42.65
CA MET A 1 66.04 34.22 43.17
C MET A 1 65.35 35.42 42.56
N ALA A 2 64.44 35.19 41.61
CA ALA A 2 63.34 36.10 41.29
C ALA A 2 62.26 35.23 40.66
N VAL A 3 61.10 35.19 41.33
CA VAL A 3 59.96 34.32 41.09
C VAL A 3 58.86 35.14 40.42
N GLY A 4 58.41 34.71 39.22
CA GLY A 4 57.07 34.96 38.65
C GLY A 4 56.68 36.41 38.29
N PRO A 5 55.60 36.61 37.50
CA PRO A 5 54.45 35.70 37.39
C PRO A 5 54.30 35.06 36.01
N SER A 6 54.06 33.75 36.04
CA SER A 6 53.52 32.96 34.94
C SER A 6 52.04 33.30 34.78
N SER A 7 51.65 33.92 33.66
CA SER A 7 50.25 34.10 33.30
C SER A 7 49.84 32.93 32.41
N THR A 8 49.39 31.85 33.04
CA THR A 8 48.67 30.76 32.36
C THR A 8 47.36 31.30 31.82
N VAL A 9 47.31 31.57 30.52
CA VAL A 9 46.05 31.73 29.79
C VAL A 9 45.27 30.42 29.95
N PRO A 10 44.04 30.43 30.48
CA PRO A 10 43.20 29.24 30.46
C PRO A 10 42.84 28.97 29.00
N THR A 11 43.54 28.03 28.38
CA THR A 11 43.10 27.37 27.14
C THR A 11 41.87 26.52 27.48
N SER A 12 40.72 27.15 27.66
CA SER A 12 39.45 26.47 27.48
C SER A 12 39.40 25.99 26.03
N PRO A 13 39.02 24.74 25.74
CA PRO A 13 38.85 24.29 24.37
C PRO A 13 37.90 25.27 23.65
N PRO A 14 38.13 25.56 22.36
CA PRO A 14 37.24 26.45 21.62
C PRO A 14 35.83 25.89 21.81
N GLN A 15 34.93 26.73 22.32
CA GLN A 15 33.51 26.44 22.34
C GLN A 15 33.17 25.93 20.95
N ASP A 16 32.66 24.70 20.89
CA ASP A 16 32.35 24.02 19.65
C ASP A 16 31.29 24.90 18.95
N PHE A 17 31.72 25.75 18.01
CA PHE A 17 30.88 26.79 17.40
C PHE A 17 29.66 26.15 16.73
N PHE A 18 29.86 24.94 16.20
CA PHE A 18 28.82 24.10 15.61
C PHE A 18 28.17 23.14 16.62
N ARG A 19 28.45 23.26 17.92
CA ARG A 19 27.84 22.50 19.03
C ARG A 19 27.80 20.97 18.82
N GLY A 20 28.80 20.41 18.16
CA GLY A 20 28.86 18.99 17.82
C GLY A 20 27.80 18.51 16.82
N THR A 21 27.03 19.41 16.18
CA THR A 21 25.95 19.02 15.23
C THR A 21 26.43 18.85 13.80
N SER A 22 27.69 19.18 13.51
CA SER A 22 28.27 19.06 12.16
C SER A 22 28.30 17.62 11.65
N SER A 23 28.61 16.65 12.53
CA SER A 23 28.51 15.22 12.21
C SER A 23 27.06 14.81 11.92
N GLN A 24 26.12 15.21 12.79
CA GLN A 24 24.70 14.92 12.60
C GLN A 24 24.14 15.52 11.31
N PHE A 25 24.61 16.71 10.93
CA PHE A 25 24.26 17.33 9.66
C PHE A 25 24.73 16.46 8.49
N MET A 26 25.99 16.02 8.50
CA MET A 26 26.53 15.16 7.43
C MET A 26 25.81 13.81 7.37
N ASP A 27 25.49 13.20 8.51
CA ASP A 27 24.69 11.96 8.57
C ASP A 27 23.32 12.14 7.92
N ASN A 28 22.63 13.25 8.21
CA ASN A 28 21.34 13.55 7.61
C ASN A 28 21.43 13.77 6.09
N VAL A 29 22.51 14.42 5.62
CA VAL A 29 22.76 14.60 4.18
C VAL A 29 23.04 13.24 3.53
N PHE A 30 23.82 12.37 4.17
CA PHE A 30 24.06 11.01 3.68
C PHE A 30 22.76 10.24 3.51
N GLN A 31 21.93 10.20 4.56
CA GLN A 31 20.66 9.48 4.56
C GLN A 31 19.70 10.02 3.49
N ALA A 32 19.65 11.34 3.30
CA ALA A 32 18.81 11.96 2.28
C ALA A 32 19.24 11.54 0.87
N VAL A 33 20.55 11.55 0.59
CA VAL A 33 21.06 11.16 -0.73
C VAL A 33 20.91 9.67 -0.97
N GLU A 34 21.15 8.82 0.04
CA GLU A 34 20.90 7.38 -0.05
C GLU A 34 19.43 7.09 -0.39
N SER A 35 18.49 7.77 0.25
CA SER A 35 17.07 7.65 -0.09
C SER A 35 16.76 8.05 -1.55
N TYR A 36 17.43 9.07 -2.07
CA TYR A 36 17.29 9.45 -3.49
C TYR A 36 17.92 8.44 -4.46
N VAL A 37 19.03 7.81 -4.07
CA VAL A 37 19.63 6.72 -4.83
C VAL A 37 18.65 5.54 -4.92
N ASP A 38 18.03 5.15 -3.80
CA ASP A 38 17.05 4.07 -3.77
C ASP A 38 15.79 4.41 -4.58
N ALA A 39 15.26 5.63 -4.44
CA ALA A 39 14.15 6.10 -5.27
C ALA A 39 14.51 6.13 -6.76
N GLY A 40 15.74 6.51 -7.09
CA GLY A 40 16.29 6.48 -8.44
C GLY A 40 16.39 5.07 -9.01
N ALA A 41 16.75 4.07 -8.19
CA ALA A 41 16.79 2.66 -8.58
C ALA A 41 15.40 2.17 -8.99
N MET A 42 14.40 2.41 -8.13
CA MET A 42 13.01 2.02 -8.39
C MET A 42 12.45 2.72 -9.63
N ALA A 43 12.73 4.02 -9.80
CA ALA A 43 12.27 4.79 -10.96
C ALA A 43 12.94 4.31 -12.26
N LEU A 44 14.22 3.96 -12.21
CA LEU A 44 14.95 3.41 -13.36
C LEU A 44 14.39 2.05 -13.76
N GLU A 45 14.21 1.14 -12.80
CA GLU A 45 13.62 -0.18 -13.03
C GLU A 45 12.22 -0.05 -13.62
N HIS A 46 11.34 0.73 -12.99
CA HIS A 46 9.99 0.97 -13.48
C HIS A 46 9.99 1.47 -14.92
N LYS A 47 10.87 2.43 -15.25
CA LYS A 47 10.94 2.98 -16.60
C LYS A 47 11.49 2.00 -17.62
N LEU A 48 12.43 1.14 -17.23
CA LEU A 48 12.92 0.07 -18.10
C LEU A 48 11.84 -0.97 -18.36
N LEU A 49 11.08 -1.34 -17.33
CA LEU A 49 9.92 -2.23 -17.45
C LEU A 49 8.81 -1.58 -18.28
N GLU A 50 8.57 -0.28 -18.18
CA GLU A 50 7.56 0.40 -19.01
C GLU A 50 7.95 0.42 -20.49
N VAL A 51 9.23 0.70 -20.79
CA VAL A 51 9.73 0.79 -22.17
C VAL A 51 9.86 -0.58 -22.83
N HIS A 52 10.20 -1.63 -22.06
CA HIS A 52 10.45 -2.97 -22.59
C HIS A 52 9.33 -3.98 -22.28
N GLY A 53 8.38 -3.63 -21.40
CA GLY A 53 7.30 -4.47 -20.89
C GLY A 53 6.08 -4.53 -21.78
N GLY A 54 6.30 -4.75 -23.08
CA GLY A 54 5.22 -5.10 -23.99
C GLY A 54 4.58 -6.47 -23.68
N PRO A 55 3.49 -6.85 -24.37
CA PRO A 55 2.77 -8.11 -24.16
C PRO A 55 3.59 -9.39 -24.38
N SER A 56 4.82 -9.26 -24.89
CA SER A 56 5.77 -10.36 -25.12
C SER A 56 6.91 -10.42 -24.09
N MET A 57 6.87 -9.62 -23.02
CA MET A 57 7.91 -9.63 -22.01
C MET A 57 7.84 -10.91 -21.18
N SER A 58 8.93 -11.70 -21.22
CA SER A 58 9.06 -12.90 -20.40
C SER A 58 9.44 -12.55 -18.96
N SER A 59 9.03 -13.38 -18.00
CA SER A 59 9.44 -13.25 -16.59
C SER A 59 10.96 -13.19 -16.44
N THR A 60 11.69 -13.98 -17.24
CA THR A 60 13.16 -14.01 -17.25
C THR A 60 13.79 -12.71 -17.72
N GLN A 61 13.15 -11.98 -18.64
CA GLN A 61 13.64 -10.66 -19.06
C GLN A 61 13.40 -9.62 -17.95
N ALA A 62 12.29 -9.70 -17.22
CA ALA A 62 12.02 -8.79 -16.12
C ALA A 62 13.02 -8.97 -14.99
N GLU A 63 13.33 -10.23 -14.67
CA GLU A 63 14.34 -10.59 -13.69
C GLU A 63 15.74 -10.11 -14.12
N SER A 64 16.11 -10.26 -15.40
CA SER A 64 17.39 -9.74 -15.89
C SER A 64 17.51 -8.20 -15.83
N ILE A 65 16.40 -7.48 -15.99
CA ILE A 65 16.36 -6.02 -15.82
C ILE A 65 16.53 -5.66 -14.35
N HIS A 66 15.83 -6.35 -13.46
CA HIS A 66 15.96 -6.18 -12.02
C HIS A 66 17.41 -6.39 -11.55
N GLU A 67 18.02 -7.52 -11.90
CA GLU A 67 19.41 -7.82 -11.56
C GLU A 67 20.39 -6.79 -12.16
N GLY A 68 20.19 -6.39 -13.41
CA GLY A 68 21.03 -5.41 -14.08
C GLY A 68 20.97 -4.02 -13.41
N VAL A 69 19.77 -3.57 -13.04
CA VAL A 69 19.57 -2.33 -12.28
C VAL A 69 20.21 -2.45 -10.90
N GLN A 70 20.03 -3.56 -10.20
CA GLN A 70 20.63 -3.79 -8.89
C GLN A 70 22.16 -3.72 -8.94
N LEU A 71 22.79 -4.43 -9.88
CA LEU A 71 24.25 -4.40 -10.06
C LEU A 71 24.78 -2.99 -10.38
N TYR A 72 24.08 -2.25 -11.25
CA TYR A 72 24.41 -0.87 -11.56
C TYR A 72 24.31 0.02 -10.31
N MET A 73 23.20 -0.10 -9.57
CA MET A 73 22.96 0.73 -8.39
C MET A 73 23.89 0.39 -7.23
N ASP A 74 24.35 -0.85 -7.11
CA ASP A 74 25.41 -1.22 -6.14
C ASP A 74 26.74 -0.56 -6.47
N ALA A 75 27.10 -0.46 -7.76
CA ALA A 75 28.29 0.27 -8.19
C ALA A 75 28.17 1.79 -7.93
N VAL A 76 26.98 2.35 -8.17
CA VAL A 76 26.67 3.75 -7.83
C VAL A 76 26.77 3.98 -6.33
N ARG A 77 26.16 3.12 -5.50
CA ARG A 77 26.19 3.22 -4.03
C ARG A 77 27.62 3.13 -3.51
N THR A 78 28.40 2.17 -4.01
CA THR A 78 29.82 2.03 -3.64
C THR A 78 30.64 3.27 -3.97
N THR A 79 30.39 3.88 -5.13
CA THR A 79 31.08 5.10 -5.57
C THR A 79 30.62 6.31 -4.76
N PHE A 80 29.32 6.39 -4.49
CA PHE A 80 28.71 7.44 -3.67
C PHE A 80 29.31 7.44 -2.26
N VAL A 81 29.31 6.30 -1.55
CA VAL A 81 29.87 6.17 -0.20
C VAL A 81 31.31 6.67 -0.16
N LYS A 82 32.17 6.20 -1.07
CA LYS A 82 33.58 6.62 -1.13
C LYS A 82 33.77 8.11 -1.39
N ASN A 83 32.90 8.70 -2.20
CA ASN A 83 32.96 10.14 -2.49
C ASN A 83 32.36 10.96 -1.35
N PHE A 84 31.36 10.42 -0.66
CA PHE A 84 30.76 11.04 0.49
C PHE A 84 31.72 11.08 1.68
N ASP A 85 32.47 10.00 1.94
CA ASP A 85 33.52 9.99 2.97
C ASP A 85 34.53 11.14 2.77
N LYS A 86 34.89 11.41 1.50
CA LYS A 86 35.78 12.53 1.15
C LYS A 86 35.11 13.89 1.33
N LEU A 87 33.83 14.00 0.98
CA LEU A 87 33.03 15.21 1.16
C LEU A 87 32.87 15.53 2.65
N GLU A 88 32.55 14.53 3.46
CA GLU A 88 32.42 14.65 4.92
C GLU A 88 33.74 15.10 5.53
N LEU A 89 34.85 14.44 5.20
CA LEU A 89 36.16 14.84 5.66
C LEU A 89 36.48 16.29 5.27
N TYR A 90 36.18 16.67 4.03
CA TYR A 90 36.39 18.04 3.54
C TYR A 90 35.53 19.04 4.31
N ALA A 91 34.25 18.74 4.52
CA ALA A 91 33.30 19.60 5.22
C ALA A 91 33.74 19.78 6.68
N MET A 92 34.07 18.70 7.38
CA MET A 92 34.52 18.74 8.77
C MET A 92 35.84 19.50 8.95
N ARG A 93 36.71 19.51 7.93
CA ARG A 93 38.02 20.16 8.01
C ARG A 93 38.05 21.60 7.47
N ASN A 94 37.13 21.99 6.59
CA ASN A 94 37.21 23.28 5.90
C ASN A 94 35.93 24.12 6.01
N VAL A 95 34.77 23.48 6.20
CA VAL A 95 33.47 24.17 6.25
C VAL A 95 33.00 24.33 7.70
N PHE A 96 33.03 23.25 8.47
CA PHE A 96 32.63 23.22 9.88
C PHE A 96 33.80 23.46 10.83
N VAL A 97 34.72 24.35 10.44
CA VAL A 97 35.83 24.78 11.28
C VAL A 97 35.66 26.25 11.61
N ALA A 98 35.62 26.56 12.89
CA ALA A 98 35.61 27.94 13.35
C ALA A 98 37.02 28.54 13.18
N PRO A 99 37.14 29.76 12.64
CA PRO A 99 38.44 30.42 12.52
C PRO A 99 39.01 30.74 13.91
N ASP A 100 40.34 30.79 14.04
CA ASP A 100 41.03 30.96 15.34
C ASP A 100 40.62 32.25 16.09
N ASN A 101 40.18 33.27 15.36
CA ASN A 101 39.71 34.54 15.90
C ASN A 101 38.19 34.55 16.20
N ILE A 102 37.51 33.41 16.19
CA ILE A 102 36.05 33.34 16.39
C ILE A 102 35.63 33.97 17.73
N ALA A 103 36.39 33.77 18.80
CA ALA A 103 36.10 34.36 20.11
C ALA A 103 36.17 35.91 20.06
N GLU A 104 37.09 36.48 19.28
CA GLU A 104 37.17 37.93 19.08
C GLU A 104 36.03 38.43 18.19
N ILE A 105 35.62 37.66 17.18
CA ILE A 105 34.50 38.00 16.31
C ILE A 105 33.20 37.96 17.10
N GLU A 106 32.97 36.92 17.90
CA GLU A 106 31.80 36.80 18.79
C GLU A 106 31.79 37.92 19.83
N SER A 107 32.93 38.25 20.44
CA SER A 107 33.04 39.36 21.37
C SER A 107 32.74 40.71 20.70
N LYS A 108 33.29 40.96 19.50
CA LYS A 108 33.00 42.17 18.71
C LYS A 108 31.54 42.22 18.31
N TYR A 109 30.96 41.10 17.89
CA TYR A 109 29.55 41.00 17.51
C TYR A 109 28.62 41.22 18.70
N GLN A 110 28.91 40.63 19.86
CA GLN A 110 28.16 40.87 21.10
C GLN A 110 28.30 42.33 21.54
N THR A 111 29.50 42.91 21.44
CA THR A 111 29.70 44.33 21.76
C THR A 111 28.95 45.25 20.79
N HIS A 112 28.89 44.90 19.50
CA HIS A 112 28.09 45.61 18.51
C HIS A 112 26.59 45.42 18.74
N GLN A 113 26.14 44.22 19.11
CA GLN A 113 24.75 43.99 19.50
C GLN A 113 24.38 44.75 20.76
N ILE A 114 25.25 44.78 21.78
CA ILE A 114 25.02 45.54 23.02
C ILE A 114 25.05 47.04 22.71
N ALA A 115 25.96 47.53 21.87
CA ALA A 115 26.01 48.93 21.46
C ALA A 115 24.81 49.33 20.57
N GLN A 116 24.29 48.42 19.75
CA GLN A 116 23.03 48.59 19.02
C GLN A 116 21.84 48.53 19.97
N ARG A 117 21.85 47.64 20.97
CA ARG A 117 20.82 47.51 22.01
C ARG A 117 20.73 48.76 22.88
N ASN A 118 21.88 49.35 23.24
CA ASN A 118 21.95 50.63 23.94
C ASN A 118 21.55 51.83 23.07
N ASN A 119 21.60 51.72 21.73
CA ASN A 119 20.99 52.69 20.80
C ASN A 119 19.49 52.40 20.55
N ILE A 120 18.98 51.27 21.02
CA ILE A 120 17.57 50.82 20.97
C ILE A 120 16.94 50.92 22.38
N ASP A 121 17.55 51.63 23.33
CA ASP A 121 16.87 52.03 24.57
C ASP A 121 15.64 52.95 24.32
N GLU A 122 15.40 53.35 23.06
CA GLU A 122 14.17 54.02 22.64
C GLU A 122 13.12 53.09 21.96
N ARG A 123 13.37 51.79 21.73
CA ARG A 123 12.41 51.00 20.90
C ARG A 123 12.12 49.53 21.21
N THR A 124 12.61 48.89 22.27
CA THR A 124 12.05 47.57 22.64
C THR A 124 12.10 47.31 24.13
N ASP A 125 11.19 47.97 24.84
CA ASP A 125 10.78 47.63 26.21
C ASP A 125 9.84 46.40 26.16
N ALA A 126 10.30 45.29 25.57
CA ALA A 126 9.59 44.02 25.72
C ALA A 126 9.79 43.59 27.18
N ASP A 127 8.75 43.78 27.99
CA ASP A 127 8.75 43.44 29.41
C ASP A 127 9.25 41.99 29.54
N PRO A 128 10.26 41.69 30.37
CA PRO A 128 10.71 40.31 30.58
C PRO A 128 9.56 39.36 30.96
N ARG A 129 8.47 39.89 31.53
CA ARG A 129 7.24 39.15 31.80
C ARG A 129 6.47 38.75 30.54
N GLU A 130 6.50 39.56 29.49
CA GLU A 130 5.88 39.26 28.20
C GLU A 130 6.59 38.09 27.52
N ILE A 131 7.92 38.09 27.51
CA ILE A 131 8.74 36.98 27.01
C ILE A 131 8.48 35.69 27.82
N GLU A 132 8.37 35.81 29.15
CA GLU A 132 8.06 34.66 30.01
C GLU A 132 6.63 34.12 29.76
N ASN A 133 5.67 35.00 29.49
CA ASN A 133 4.31 34.62 29.12
C ASN A 133 4.27 33.92 27.76
N GLU A 134 4.99 34.42 26.76
CA GLU A 134 5.15 33.78 25.45
C GLU A 134 5.81 32.41 25.57
N LEU A 135 6.90 32.29 26.34
CA LEU A 135 7.57 31.02 26.58
C LEU A 135 6.62 30.00 27.23
N ASN A 136 5.81 30.43 28.20
CA ASN A 136 4.81 29.58 28.84
C ASN A 136 3.61 29.28 27.92
N ALA A 137 3.28 30.15 26.96
CA ALA A 137 2.31 29.86 25.91
C ALA A 137 2.85 28.81 24.94
N LEU A 138 4.07 28.98 24.42
CA LEU A 138 4.73 28.01 23.53
C LEU A 138 4.90 26.65 24.21
N ARG A 139 5.28 26.60 25.48
CA ARG A 139 5.36 25.34 26.25
C ARG A 139 4.02 24.61 26.30
N ARG A 140 2.91 25.36 26.50
CA ARG A 140 1.56 24.78 26.48
C ARG A 140 1.19 24.30 25.08
N GLU A 141 1.52 25.06 24.04
CA GLU A 141 1.28 24.67 22.66
C GLU A 141 2.04 23.40 22.28
N ILE A 142 3.32 23.29 22.63
CA ILE A 142 4.14 22.09 22.44
C ILE A 142 3.52 20.89 23.16
N TYR A 143 3.07 21.08 24.40
CA TYR A 143 2.42 20.01 25.15
C TYR A 143 1.13 19.52 24.47
N LEU A 144 0.27 20.45 24.03
CA LEU A 144 -0.96 20.12 23.31
C LEU A 144 -0.66 19.45 21.96
N ALA A 145 0.30 19.97 21.20
CA ALA A 145 0.73 19.38 19.93
C ALA A 145 1.27 17.96 20.13
N THR A 146 2.04 17.73 21.20
CA THR A 146 2.55 16.40 21.57
C THR A 146 1.42 15.44 21.94
N GLN A 147 0.41 15.90 22.69
CA GLN A 147 -0.76 15.10 23.02
C GLN A 147 -1.55 14.73 21.75
N HIS A 148 -1.78 15.69 20.84
CA HIS A 148 -2.41 15.45 19.55
C HIS A 148 -1.60 14.46 18.69
N HIS A 149 -0.28 14.60 18.66
CA HIS A 149 0.61 13.69 17.94
C HIS A 149 0.49 12.25 18.47
N ASN A 150 0.50 12.07 19.79
CA ASN A 150 0.34 10.75 20.41
C ASN A 150 -1.05 10.15 20.15
N ALA A 151 -2.11 10.98 20.17
CA ALA A 151 -3.45 10.53 19.81
C ALA A 151 -3.52 10.08 18.35
N LEU A 152 -2.91 10.82 17.42
CA LEU A 152 -2.80 10.45 16.01
C LEU A 152 -1.98 9.17 15.79
N LEU A 153 -0.90 8.97 16.55
CA LEU A 153 -0.13 7.72 16.50
C LEU A 153 -0.98 6.52 16.96
N SER A 154 -1.78 6.69 18.00
CA SER A 154 -2.70 5.66 18.48
C SER A 154 -3.77 5.32 17.43
N THR A 155 -4.40 6.34 16.82
CA THR A 155 -5.40 6.10 15.78
C THR A 155 -4.78 5.48 14.52
N LYS A 156 -3.58 5.91 14.12
CA LYS A 156 -2.84 5.27 13.02
C LYS A 156 -2.61 3.79 13.32
N LYS A 157 -2.12 3.45 14.52
CA LYS A 157 -1.88 2.06 14.92
C LYS A 157 -3.17 1.23 14.85
N GLN A 158 -4.28 1.78 15.35
CA GLN A 158 -5.58 1.09 15.26
C GLN A 158 -6.03 0.87 13.80
N LEU A 159 -5.77 1.84 12.92
CA LEU A 159 -6.07 1.71 11.50
C LEU A 159 -5.19 0.64 10.83
N ASP A 160 -3.91 0.59 11.17
CA ASP A 160 -2.97 -0.43 10.69
C ASP A 160 -3.42 -1.83 11.14
N ASP A 161 -3.85 -1.99 12.39
CA ASP A 161 -4.41 -3.25 12.91
C ASP A 161 -5.70 -3.65 12.16
N GLN A 162 -6.57 -2.70 11.84
CA GLN A 162 -7.76 -2.94 11.02
C GLN A 162 -7.42 -3.34 9.59
N LEU A 163 -6.41 -2.70 8.98
CA LEU A 163 -5.95 -3.01 7.64
C LEU A 163 -5.39 -4.43 7.57
N VAL A 164 -4.60 -4.84 8.56
CA VAL A 164 -4.12 -6.22 8.69
C VAL A 164 -5.30 -7.20 8.83
N SER A 165 -6.30 -6.88 9.66
CA SER A 165 -7.49 -7.73 9.79
C SER A 165 -8.27 -7.86 8.47
N ILE A 166 -8.38 -6.78 7.68
CA ILE A 166 -9.03 -6.81 6.37
C ILE A 166 -8.20 -7.64 5.39
N GLN A 167 -6.89 -7.48 5.37
CA GLN A 167 -6.00 -8.29 4.53
C GLN A 167 -6.10 -9.77 4.88
N GLN A 168 -6.18 -10.11 6.16
CA GLN A 168 -6.41 -11.49 6.60
C GLN A 168 -7.77 -12.00 6.12
N LEU A 169 -8.84 -11.22 6.28
CA LEU A 169 -10.17 -11.58 5.79
C LEU A 169 -10.17 -11.77 4.26
N VAL A 170 -9.51 -10.90 3.50
CA VAL A 170 -9.37 -11.03 2.05
C VAL A 170 -8.61 -12.31 1.69
N THR A 171 -7.57 -12.65 2.46
CA THR A 171 -6.80 -13.90 2.27
C THR A 171 -7.66 -15.13 2.58
N ASP A 172 -8.42 -15.10 3.68
CA ASP A 172 -9.36 -16.16 4.05
C ASP A 172 -10.48 -16.31 2.99
N LEU A 173 -10.97 -15.20 2.45
CA LEU A 173 -11.93 -15.18 1.34
C LEU A 173 -11.29 -15.59 0.01
N ASN A 174 -9.97 -15.48 -0.15
CA ASN A 174 -9.28 -15.91 -1.36
C ASN A 174 -9.40 -17.43 -1.57
N PHE A 175 -9.49 -18.21 -0.48
CA PHE A 175 -9.86 -19.64 -0.57
C PHE A 175 -11.22 -19.85 -1.26
N THR A 176 -12.14 -18.88 -1.15
CA THR A 176 -13.44 -18.94 -1.84
C THR A 176 -13.40 -18.51 -3.30
N GLN A 177 -12.32 -17.89 -3.79
CA GLN A 177 -12.19 -17.54 -5.21
C GLN A 177 -12.09 -18.77 -6.12
N ASP A 178 -11.56 -19.89 -5.63
CA ASP A 178 -11.47 -21.14 -6.40
C ASP A 178 -12.75 -22.02 -6.31
N ILE A 179 -13.64 -21.76 -5.34
CA ILE A 179 -14.92 -22.47 -5.22
C ILE A 179 -15.80 -22.31 -6.48
N PRO A 180 -15.98 -21.12 -7.08
CA PRO A 180 -16.73 -20.97 -8.33
C PRO A 180 -16.12 -21.68 -9.53
N ARG A 181 -14.83 -22.11 -9.50
CA ARG A 181 -14.25 -22.92 -10.58
C ARG A 181 -14.67 -24.38 -10.50
N ILE A 182 -14.84 -24.91 -9.29
CA ILE A 182 -15.18 -26.32 -9.05
C ILE A 182 -16.70 -26.55 -9.09
N VAL A 183 -17.48 -25.61 -8.57
CA VAL A 183 -18.95 -25.73 -8.54
C VAL A 183 -19.67 -24.70 -9.39
N GLY A 184 -19.02 -23.77 -10.09
CA GLY A 184 -19.75 -22.69 -10.78
C GLY A 184 -20.42 -21.72 -9.79
N PRO A 185 -20.96 -20.58 -10.27
CA PRO A 185 -21.54 -19.57 -9.38
C PRO A 185 -22.75 -20.14 -8.64
N LEU A 186 -22.75 -20.03 -7.30
CA LEU A 186 -23.79 -20.54 -6.40
C LEU A 186 -25.21 -20.07 -6.79
N SER A 187 -25.32 -18.90 -7.41
CA SER A 187 -26.56 -18.34 -7.95
C SER A 187 -27.22 -19.22 -9.02
N LYS A 188 -26.45 -19.99 -9.79
CA LYS A 188 -26.98 -20.96 -10.77
C LYS A 188 -27.53 -22.20 -10.08
N HIS A 189 -26.90 -22.67 -9.01
CA HIS A 189 -27.38 -23.81 -8.22
C HIS A 189 -28.68 -23.54 -7.47
N VAL A 190 -28.84 -22.33 -6.93
CA VAL A 190 -30.10 -21.94 -6.27
C VAL A 190 -31.25 -21.89 -7.29
N LYS A 191 -30.98 -21.40 -8.51
CA LYS A 191 -31.97 -21.38 -9.60
C LYS A 191 -32.32 -22.77 -10.10
N SER A 192 -31.34 -23.65 -10.28
CA SER A 192 -31.60 -25.04 -10.70
C SER A 192 -32.37 -25.81 -9.63
N ALA A 193 -32.04 -25.65 -8.34
CA ALA A 193 -32.78 -26.25 -7.24
C ALA A 193 -34.23 -25.73 -7.14
N ALA A 194 -34.45 -24.44 -7.37
CA ALA A 194 -35.79 -23.85 -7.42
C ALA A 194 -36.61 -24.38 -8.62
N MET A 195 -36.00 -24.48 -9.80
CA MET A 195 -36.65 -25.09 -10.97
C MET A 195 -36.98 -26.57 -10.73
N LEU A 196 -36.06 -27.33 -10.14
CA LEU A 196 -36.26 -28.76 -9.85
C LEU A 196 -37.40 -28.97 -8.84
N ARG A 197 -37.52 -28.08 -7.84
CA ARG A 197 -38.66 -28.08 -6.92
C ARG A 197 -39.97 -27.78 -7.63
N SER A 198 -39.96 -26.83 -8.58
CA SER A 198 -41.14 -26.50 -9.39
C SER A 198 -41.55 -27.68 -10.28
N THR A 199 -40.61 -28.32 -10.98
CA THR A 199 -40.90 -29.46 -11.86
C THR A 199 -41.36 -30.70 -11.09
N ILE A 200 -40.80 -30.96 -9.89
CA ILE A 200 -41.32 -32.01 -9.00
C ILE A 200 -42.76 -31.68 -8.57
N GLY A 201 -43.07 -30.42 -8.30
CA GLY A 201 -44.44 -29.97 -8.03
C GLY A 201 -45.39 -30.27 -9.18
N SER A 202 -45.01 -29.87 -10.40
CA SER A 202 -45.78 -30.11 -11.63
C SER A 202 -45.93 -31.61 -11.94
N MET A 203 -44.90 -32.43 -11.69
CA MET A 203 -44.98 -33.89 -11.85
C MET A 203 -45.95 -34.53 -10.85
N LYS A 204 -45.99 -34.05 -9.60
CA LYS A 204 -46.96 -34.55 -8.60
C LYS A 204 -48.39 -34.18 -8.99
N GLU A 205 -48.59 -32.99 -9.54
CA GLU A 205 -49.88 -32.53 -10.05
C GLU A 205 -50.32 -33.34 -11.27
N LEU A 206 -49.44 -33.56 -12.25
CA LEU A 206 -49.69 -34.45 -13.39
C LEU A 206 -49.96 -35.89 -12.96
N HIS A 207 -49.27 -36.38 -11.93
CA HIS A 207 -49.53 -37.73 -11.40
C HIS A 207 -50.92 -37.81 -10.75
N ALA A 208 -51.33 -36.77 -10.01
CA ALA A 208 -52.67 -36.69 -9.43
C ALA A 208 -53.76 -36.60 -10.51
N GLU A 209 -53.53 -35.86 -11.60
CA GLU A 209 -54.43 -35.81 -12.75
C GLU A 209 -54.50 -37.15 -13.49
N LEU A 210 -53.39 -37.86 -13.66
CA LEU A 210 -53.35 -39.18 -14.29
C LEU A 210 -54.09 -40.23 -13.46
N GLU A 211 -53.95 -40.24 -12.13
CA GLU A 211 -54.71 -41.15 -11.27
C GLU A 211 -56.20 -40.78 -11.25
N SER A 212 -56.54 -39.49 -11.18
CA SER A 212 -57.92 -39.00 -11.32
C SER A 212 -58.56 -39.43 -12.66
N LYS A 213 -57.81 -39.34 -13.77
CA LYS A 213 -58.26 -39.74 -15.10
C LYS A 213 -58.31 -41.26 -15.28
N LYS A 214 -57.46 -42.02 -14.58
CA LYS A 214 -57.55 -43.48 -14.52
C LYS A 214 -58.78 -43.93 -13.74
N GLN A 215 -59.17 -43.21 -12.69
CA GLN A 215 -60.44 -43.44 -11.99
C GLN A 215 -61.65 -43.13 -12.90
N SER A 216 -61.64 -42.03 -13.66
CA SER A 216 -62.78 -41.68 -14.54
C SER A 216 -62.92 -42.58 -15.78
N ASN A 217 -61.85 -43.27 -16.20
CA ASN A 217 -61.88 -44.21 -17.31
C ASN A 217 -62.39 -45.62 -16.90
N VAL A 218 -62.57 -45.88 -15.60
CA VAL A 218 -63.22 -47.12 -15.12
C VAL A 218 -64.75 -47.01 -15.19
N ASP A 219 -65.30 -45.79 -15.15
CA ASP A 219 -66.75 -45.56 -15.06
C ASP A 219 -67.46 -45.21 -16.39
N SER A 220 -66.74 -45.25 -17.53
CA SER A 220 -67.32 -44.93 -18.85
C SER A 220 -67.17 -46.06 -19.89
N GLN A 221 -67.97 -47.11 -19.65
CA GLN A 221 -68.69 -47.97 -20.61
C GLN A 221 -68.00 -48.96 -21.57
N HIS A 222 -68.68 -50.11 -21.66
CA HIS A 222 -68.65 -51.14 -22.70
C HIS A 222 -68.61 -50.64 -24.17
N HIS A 223 -67.84 -51.41 -24.97
CA HIS A 223 -67.84 -51.68 -26.43
C HIS A 223 -66.79 -50.99 -27.31
N PRO A 224 -66.32 -51.63 -28.41
CA PRO A 224 -65.87 -53.01 -28.61
C PRO A 224 -64.34 -53.07 -28.88
N ALA A 225 -63.79 -54.28 -28.99
CA ALA A 225 -62.35 -54.53 -29.17
C ALA A 225 -61.74 -53.76 -30.37
N LEU A 226 -60.83 -52.83 -30.08
CA LEU A 226 -59.90 -52.24 -31.05
C LEU A 226 -58.80 -53.27 -31.34
N THR A 227 -58.86 -53.89 -32.52
CA THR A 227 -57.83 -54.82 -33.00
C THR A 227 -56.50 -54.10 -33.23
N TYR A 228 -55.40 -54.78 -32.95
CA TYR A 228 -54.00 -54.31 -33.01
C TYR A 228 -53.64 -53.54 -34.31
N ASP A 229 -54.25 -53.88 -35.45
CA ASP A 229 -54.03 -53.22 -36.75
C ASP A 229 -54.43 -51.74 -36.79
N ALA A 230 -55.42 -51.31 -36.00
CA ALA A 230 -55.87 -49.92 -35.97
C ALA A 230 -54.86 -49.00 -35.27
N VAL A 231 -54.10 -49.53 -34.31
CA VAL A 231 -53.06 -48.79 -33.58
C VAL A 231 -51.80 -48.64 -34.43
N VAL A 232 -51.40 -49.70 -35.14
CA VAL A 232 -50.25 -49.70 -36.05
C VAL A 232 -50.44 -48.71 -37.21
N SER A 233 -51.68 -48.58 -37.72
CA SER A 233 -52.00 -47.65 -38.81
C SER A 233 -51.93 -46.17 -38.42
N ARG A 234 -52.08 -45.82 -37.13
CA ARG A 234 -51.89 -44.45 -36.64
C ARG A 234 -50.41 -44.12 -36.41
N PHE A 235 -49.63 -45.10 -35.95
CA PHE A 235 -48.19 -44.91 -35.70
C PHE A 235 -47.38 -44.71 -37.00
N ASN A 236 -47.76 -45.37 -38.10
CA ASN A 236 -47.07 -45.24 -39.39
C ASN A 236 -47.35 -43.92 -40.16
N LYS A 237 -48.25 -43.05 -39.68
CA LYS A 237 -48.58 -41.77 -40.36
C LYS A 237 -47.96 -40.53 -39.71
N GLN A 238 -47.37 -40.65 -38.54
CA GLN A 238 -46.59 -39.56 -37.94
C GLN A 238 -45.11 -39.78 -38.26
N ALA A 239 -44.67 -39.16 -39.35
CA ALA A 239 -43.24 -38.95 -39.57
C ALA A 239 -42.68 -38.17 -38.37
N LEU A 240 -41.81 -38.83 -37.59
CA LEU A 240 -40.96 -38.18 -36.60
C LEU A 240 -40.07 -37.17 -37.34
N HIS A 241 -40.54 -35.93 -37.45
CA HIS A 241 -39.70 -34.82 -37.86
C HIS A 241 -38.81 -34.47 -36.67
N VAL A 242 -37.72 -35.22 -36.51
CA VAL A 242 -36.64 -34.86 -35.60
C VAL A 242 -35.90 -33.70 -36.26
N GLN A 243 -36.10 -32.48 -35.78
CA GLN A 243 -35.23 -31.35 -36.11
C GLN A 243 -33.84 -31.68 -35.56
N THR A 244 -32.88 -31.94 -36.46
CA THR A 244 -31.50 -32.29 -36.15
C THR A 244 -30.67 -31.12 -35.59
N GLU A 245 -31.29 -29.96 -35.39
CA GLU A 245 -30.64 -28.75 -34.88
C GLU A 245 -30.34 -28.84 -33.36
N ASP A 246 -31.14 -29.59 -32.59
CA ASP A 246 -30.93 -29.72 -31.13
C ASP A 246 -29.75 -30.62 -30.73
N ILE A 247 -29.31 -31.51 -31.63
CA ILE A 247 -28.17 -32.40 -31.37
C ILE A 247 -26.83 -31.69 -31.65
N ALA A 248 -26.84 -30.67 -32.51
CA ALA A 248 -25.63 -29.91 -32.84
C ALA A 248 -25.17 -29.00 -31.68
N HIS A 249 -26.10 -28.52 -30.85
CA HIS A 249 -25.77 -27.65 -29.71
C HIS A 249 -25.11 -28.37 -28.53
N LEU A 250 -25.17 -29.70 -28.45
CA LEU A 250 -24.59 -30.48 -27.36
C LEU A 250 -23.08 -30.74 -27.52
N ASN A 251 -22.54 -30.58 -28.73
CA ASN A 251 -21.11 -30.77 -29.02
C ASN A 251 -20.26 -29.48 -28.95
N GLN A 252 -20.87 -28.32 -28.68
CA GLN A 252 -20.14 -27.05 -28.52
C GLN A 252 -19.90 -26.65 -27.04
N LEU A 253 -20.21 -27.54 -26.10
CA LEU A 253 -20.12 -27.29 -24.64
C LEU A 253 -19.29 -28.35 -23.88
N LEU A 254 -18.41 -29.05 -24.60
CA LEU A 254 -17.27 -29.80 -24.07
C LEU A 254 -15.98 -29.14 -24.57
#